data_AF-A0A1I2VDI0-F1
#
_entry.id   AF-A0A1I2VDI0-F1
#
_cell.length_a   1.000
_cell.length_b   1.000
_cell.length_c   1.000
_cell.angle_alpha   90.00
_cell.angle_beta   90.00
_cell.angle_gamma   90.00
#
_symmetry.space_group_name_H-M   'P 1'
#
loop_
_entity.id
_entity.type
_entity.pdbx_description
1 polymer ?
#
loop_
_entity_poly.entity_id
_entity_poly.type
_entity_poly.pdbx_seq_one_letter_code
_entity_poly.pdbx_strand_id
1 'polypeptide(L)'
;MTYSKILRIALIAIGVYLFNPISEAVAQEVIIESEMTKEEKKALKLEKKVKKDELKLLKSQEKLVKENEKKEKIQDNYEKDNSAGKLSPNDIDKINKKIDKQDKKIEKLEKQIEKLAESIEDYKEEIAKIDQMVQ
;
A
#
# COMPACT_ATOMS: atom_id res chain seq x y z
N MET A 1 -8.87 -12.44 18.46
CA MET A 1 -8.17 -11.26 19.06
C MET A 1 -6.69 -11.25 18.63
N THR A 2 -6.41 -11.34 17.32
CA THR A 2 -5.06 -11.63 16.78
C THR A 2 -4.62 -10.64 15.68
N TYR A 3 -5.55 -9.94 15.02
CA TYR A 3 -5.25 -8.97 13.96
C TYR A 3 -4.49 -7.72 14.44
N SER A 4 -4.76 -7.27 15.67
CA SER A 4 -4.15 -6.05 16.25
C SER A 4 -2.62 -6.16 16.42
N LYS A 5 -2.08 -7.37 16.62
CA LYS A 5 -0.64 -7.58 16.85
C LYS A 5 0.17 -7.56 15.56
N ILE A 6 -0.39 -8.08 14.46
CA ILE A 6 0.28 -8.10 13.15
C ILE A 6 0.34 -6.67 12.56
N LEU A 7 -0.72 -5.88 12.75
CA LEU A 7 -0.77 -4.48 12.28
C LEU A 7 0.30 -3.58 12.95
N ARG A 8 0.62 -3.83 14.22
CA ARG A 8 1.64 -3.05 14.95
C ARG A 8 3.07 -3.38 14.53
N ILE A 9 3.35 -4.63 14.15
CA ILE A 9 4.69 -5.03 13.66
C ILE A 9 4.95 -4.44 12.27
N ALA A 10 3.93 -4.38 11.41
CA ALA A 10 4.04 -3.71 10.11
C ALA A 10 4.32 -2.20 10.24
N LEU A 11 3.75 -1.52 11.24
CA LEU A 11 3.98 -0.09 11.49
C LEU A 11 5.41 0.23 11.95
N ILE A 12 6.06 -0.66 12.71
CA ILE A 12 7.42 -0.44 13.22
C ILE A 12 8.47 -0.64 12.11
N ALA A 13 8.26 -1.58 11.20
CA ALA A 13 9.16 -1.80 10.06
C ALA A 13 9.18 -0.59 9.08
N ILE A 14 8.05 0.11 8.95
CA ILE A 14 7.93 1.32 8.12
C ILE A 14 8.67 2.51 8.74
N GLY A 15 8.67 2.63 10.08
CA GLY A 15 9.32 3.74 10.78
C GLY A 15 10.85 3.77 10.65
N VAL A 16 11.50 2.60 10.54
CA VAL A 16 12.97 2.51 10.45
C VAL A 16 13.48 2.84 9.03
N TYR A 17 12.66 2.67 7.99
CA TYR A 17 13.07 2.92 6.60
C TYR A 17 13.05 4.41 6.21
N LEU A 18 12.40 5.27 7.01
CA LEU A 18 12.21 6.70 6.71
C LEU A 18 13.38 7.61 7.14
N PHE A 19 14.47 7.07 7.69
CA PHE A 19 15.52 7.87 8.34
C PHE A 19 16.92 7.79 7.69
N ASN A 20 17.02 7.46 6.40
CA ASN A 20 18.27 7.58 5.65
C ASN A 20 18.19 8.68 4.58
N PRO A 21 18.98 9.77 4.66
CA PRO A 21 18.95 10.84 3.67
C PRO A 21 19.80 10.47 2.44
N ILE A 22 19.12 10.15 1.33
CA ILE A 22 19.70 9.92 -0.01
C ILE A 22 19.89 11.28 -0.71
N SER A 23 20.76 12.14 -0.19
CA SER A 23 20.94 13.51 -0.76
C SER A 23 22.28 13.73 -1.48
N GLU A 24 23.29 12.87 -1.29
CA GLU A 24 24.59 13.05 -1.95
C GLU A 24 24.73 12.31 -3.29
N ALA A 25 23.84 11.36 -3.61
CA ALA A 25 23.92 10.53 -4.82
C ALA A 25 23.54 11.26 -6.13
N VAL A 26 22.82 12.38 -6.04
CA VAL A 26 22.14 13.01 -7.19
C VAL A 26 23.09 13.77 -8.14
N ALA A 27 24.32 14.08 -7.69
CA ALA A 27 25.28 14.86 -8.47
C ALA A 27 26.22 14.00 -9.35
N GLN A 28 26.38 12.70 -9.05
CA GLN A 28 27.23 11.79 -9.84
C GLN A 28 26.48 11.13 -11.02
N GLU A 29 25.14 11.14 -11.05
CA GLU A 29 24.33 10.43 -12.05
C GLU A 29 24.45 10.99 -13.48
N VAL A 30 24.76 12.28 -13.66
CA VAL A 30 24.73 12.92 -15.00
C VAL A 30 25.92 12.53 -15.89
N ILE A 31 27.05 12.12 -15.31
CA ILE A 31 28.26 11.74 -16.08
C ILE A 31 28.18 10.27 -16.54
N ILE A 32 27.39 9.43 -15.87
CA ILE A 32 27.34 7.97 -16.12
C ILE A 32 26.36 7.62 -17.26
N GLU A 33 25.31 8.41 -17.52
CA GLU A 33 24.28 8.09 -18.53
C GLU A 33 24.83 7.93 -19.98
N SER A 34 25.96 8.56 -20.31
CA SER A 34 26.59 8.44 -21.64
C SER A 34 27.39 7.16 -21.86
N GLU A 35 27.81 6.47 -20.80
CA GLU A 35 28.61 5.23 -20.87
C GLU A 35 27.81 3.97 -20.51
N MET A 36 26.59 4.11 -19.98
CA MET A 36 25.76 2.98 -19.59
C MET A 36 25.45 2.00 -20.74
N THR A 37 25.63 0.73 -20.45
CA THR A 37 25.20 -0.43 -21.23
C THR A 37 23.67 -0.43 -21.44
N LYS A 38 23.18 -1.25 -22.38
CA LYS A 38 21.72 -1.34 -22.65
C LYS A 38 20.98 -1.90 -21.43
N GLU A 39 21.65 -2.79 -20.72
CA GLU A 39 21.21 -3.51 -19.54
C GLU A 39 21.03 -2.54 -18.36
N GLU A 40 22.01 -1.69 -18.08
CA GLU A 40 21.92 -0.64 -17.05
C GLU A 40 20.81 0.37 -17.37
N LYS A 41 20.63 0.75 -18.65
CA LYS A 41 19.52 1.63 -19.07
C LYS A 41 18.15 0.99 -18.87
N LYS A 42 18.06 -0.34 -18.96
CA LYS A 42 16.85 -1.10 -18.69
C LYS A 42 16.57 -1.16 -17.18
N ALA A 43 17.59 -1.45 -16.36
CA ALA A 43 17.49 -1.43 -14.90
C ALA A 43 17.01 -0.07 -14.38
N LEU A 44 17.61 1.04 -14.82
CA LEU A 44 17.23 2.39 -14.40
C LEU A 44 15.76 2.73 -14.72
N LYS A 45 15.24 2.25 -15.87
CA LYS A 45 13.82 2.43 -16.24
C LYS A 45 12.90 1.61 -15.35
N LEU A 46 13.30 0.39 -14.99
CA LEU A 46 12.56 -0.46 -14.06
C LEU A 46 12.56 0.12 -12.66
N GLU A 47 13.69 0.62 -12.16
CA GLU A 47 13.77 1.29 -10.85
C GLU A 47 12.86 2.52 -10.77
N LYS A 48 12.84 3.35 -11.82
CA LYS A 48 11.91 4.50 -11.90
C LYS A 48 10.44 4.04 -11.85
N LYS A 49 10.10 2.91 -12.47
CA LYS A 49 8.76 2.31 -12.38
C LYS A 49 8.47 1.79 -10.98
N VAL A 50 9.38 1.05 -10.38
CA VAL A 50 9.29 0.53 -9.00
C VAL A 50 9.01 1.68 -8.04
N LYS A 51 9.83 2.73 -8.02
CA LYS A 51 9.63 3.90 -7.14
C LYS A 51 8.26 4.55 -7.33
N LYS A 52 7.80 4.67 -8.58
CA LYS A 52 6.47 5.23 -8.89
C LYS A 52 5.34 4.34 -8.39
N ASP A 53 5.47 3.03 -8.53
CA ASP A 53 4.46 2.06 -8.13
C ASP A 53 4.46 1.85 -6.61
N GLU A 54 5.61 1.89 -5.94
CA GLU A 54 5.70 1.94 -4.47
C GLU A 54 4.98 3.16 -3.90
N LEU A 55 5.13 4.34 -4.51
CA LEU A 55 4.40 5.53 -4.10
C LEU A 55 2.87 5.35 -4.27
N LYS A 56 2.42 4.68 -5.34
CA LYS A 56 1.00 4.35 -5.54
C LYS A 56 0.53 3.32 -4.52
N LEU A 57 1.36 2.35 -4.18
CA LEU A 57 1.08 1.33 -3.18
C LEU A 57 0.83 1.97 -1.83
N LEU A 58 1.73 2.87 -1.42
CA LEU A 58 1.60 3.61 -0.17
C LEU A 58 0.31 4.45 -0.13
N LYS A 59 0.00 5.18 -1.20
CA LYS A 59 -1.27 5.93 -1.31
C LYS A 59 -2.50 5.02 -1.27
N SER A 60 -2.42 3.81 -1.81
CA SER A 60 -3.52 2.85 -1.82
C SER A 60 -3.72 2.24 -0.43
N GLN A 61 -2.63 1.93 0.28
CA GLN A 61 -2.65 1.50 1.67
C GLN A 61 -3.21 2.59 2.59
N GLU A 62 -2.84 3.86 2.40
CA GLU A 62 -3.41 4.97 3.17
C GLU A 62 -4.93 5.11 2.95
N LYS A 63 -5.40 4.93 1.70
CA LYS A 63 -6.83 4.90 1.40
C LYS A 63 -7.53 3.72 2.07
N LEU A 64 -6.90 2.53 2.06
CA LEU A 64 -7.43 1.35 2.72
C LEU A 64 -7.61 1.58 4.22
N VAL A 65 -6.64 2.21 4.88
CA VAL A 65 -6.75 2.61 6.30
C VAL A 65 -7.95 3.53 6.51
N LYS A 66 -8.09 4.59 5.71
CA LYS A 66 -9.22 5.53 5.82
C LYS A 66 -10.58 4.87 5.60
N GLU A 67 -10.69 3.93 4.65
CA GLU A 67 -11.93 3.21 4.41
C GLU A 67 -12.27 2.22 5.53
N ASN A 68 -11.26 1.61 6.16
CA ASN A 68 -11.43 0.79 7.36
C ASN A 68 -11.86 1.63 8.58
N GLU A 69 -11.24 2.77 8.83
CA GLU A 69 -11.65 3.69 9.90
C GLU A 69 -13.10 4.16 9.75
N LYS A 70 -13.54 4.41 8.51
CA LYS A 70 -14.95 4.75 8.23
C LYS A 70 -15.88 3.59 8.56
N LYS A 71 -15.49 2.35 8.21
CA LYS A 71 -16.27 1.15 8.52
C LYS A 71 -16.39 0.98 10.03
N GLU A 72 -15.27 1.06 10.75
CA GLU A 72 -15.22 0.96 12.20
C GLU A 72 -16.14 1.98 12.87
N LYS A 73 -16.06 3.26 12.46
CA LYS A 73 -16.99 4.29 12.97
C LYS A 73 -18.47 3.99 12.70
N ILE A 74 -18.80 3.37 11.57
CA ILE A 74 -20.18 2.95 11.28
C ILE A 74 -20.60 1.82 12.22
N GLN A 75 -19.71 0.84 12.44
CA GLN A 75 -19.95 -0.30 13.32
C GLN A 75 -20.08 0.14 14.78
N ASP A 76 -19.19 1.02 15.28
CA ASP A 76 -19.25 1.54 16.65
C ASP A 76 -20.57 2.26 16.93
N ASN A 77 -21.00 3.13 16.00
CA ASN A 77 -22.27 3.85 16.13
C ASN A 77 -23.46 2.88 16.06
N TYR A 78 -23.39 1.90 15.16
CA TYR A 78 -24.41 0.85 15.04
C TYR A 78 -24.55 0.06 16.33
N GLU A 79 -23.46 -0.47 16.89
CA GLU A 79 -23.47 -1.25 18.12
C GLU A 79 -23.96 -0.43 19.31
N LYS A 80 -23.53 0.84 19.42
CA LYS A 80 -23.98 1.76 20.46
C LYS A 80 -25.48 2.05 20.38
N ASP A 81 -26.01 2.36 19.20
CA ASP A 81 -27.43 2.68 19.05
C ASP A 81 -28.32 1.43 19.13
N ASN A 82 -27.83 0.28 18.64
CA ASN A 82 -28.54 -0.99 18.72
C ASN A 82 -28.65 -1.45 20.18
N SER A 83 -27.55 -1.41 20.93
CA SER A 83 -27.54 -1.77 22.36
C SER A 83 -28.39 -0.84 23.21
N ALA A 84 -28.53 0.43 22.81
CA ALA A 84 -29.43 1.38 23.45
C ALA A 84 -30.90 1.22 23.04
N GLY A 85 -31.24 0.25 22.17
CA GLY A 85 -32.60 0.03 21.67
C GLY A 85 -33.14 1.16 20.79
N LYS A 86 -32.25 2.00 20.21
CA LYS A 86 -32.62 3.18 19.44
C LYS A 86 -32.88 2.91 17.96
N LEU A 87 -32.52 1.72 17.48
CA LEU A 87 -32.65 1.35 16.07
C LEU A 87 -33.92 0.55 15.82
N SER A 88 -34.65 0.93 14.76
CA SER A 88 -35.71 0.09 14.22
C SER A 88 -35.13 -1.01 13.31
N PRO A 89 -35.87 -2.10 13.04
CA PRO A 89 -35.43 -3.13 12.09
C PRO A 89 -35.04 -2.56 10.71
N ASN A 90 -35.76 -1.55 10.22
CA ASN A 90 -35.47 -0.90 8.95
C ASN A 90 -34.15 -0.09 8.99
N ASP A 91 -33.80 0.50 10.13
CA ASP A 91 -32.55 1.24 10.29
C ASP A 91 -31.36 0.27 10.36
N ILE A 92 -31.53 -0.86 11.05
CA ILE A 92 -30.57 -1.96 11.08
C ILE A 92 -30.27 -2.42 9.64
N ASP A 93 -31.29 -2.70 8.84
CA ASP A 93 -31.12 -3.12 7.44
C ASP A 93 -30.39 -2.08 6.58
N LYS A 94 -30.69 -0.80 6.77
CA LYS A 94 -30.01 0.29 6.05
C LYS A 94 -28.54 0.40 6.44
N ILE A 95 -28.23 0.24 7.73
CA ILE A 95 -26.86 0.31 8.24
C ILE A 95 -26.05 -0.90 7.76
N ASN A 96 -26.62 -2.12 7.83
CA ASN A 96 -25.99 -3.32 7.28
C ASN A 96 -25.66 -3.15 5.80
N LYS A 97 -26.59 -2.62 4.99
CA LYS A 97 -26.33 -2.29 3.58
C LYS A 97 -25.19 -1.27 3.38
N LYS A 98 -24.98 -0.34 4.33
CA LYS A 98 -23.84 0.60 4.26
C LYS A 98 -22.53 -0.11 4.58
N ILE A 99 -22.52 -0.99 5.59
CA ILE A 99 -21.36 -1.80 5.97
C ILE A 99 -20.97 -2.70 4.79
N ASP A 100 -21.92 -3.43 4.18
CA ASP A 100 -21.66 -4.30 3.01
C ASP A 100 -21.05 -3.53 1.83
N LYS A 101 -21.53 -2.31 1.58
CA LYS A 101 -20.97 -1.43 0.53
C LYS A 101 -19.55 -1.01 0.87
N GLN A 102 -19.25 -0.78 2.14
CA GLN A 102 -17.93 -0.41 2.61
C GLN A 102 -16.97 -1.60 2.50
N ASP A 103 -17.41 -2.80 2.86
CA ASP A 103 -16.66 -4.04 2.71
C ASP A 103 -16.26 -4.31 1.26
N LYS A 104 -17.20 -4.16 0.33
CA LYS A 104 -16.91 -4.30 -1.11
C LYS A 104 -15.90 -3.28 -1.63
N LYS A 105 -15.80 -2.09 -1.03
CA LYS A 105 -14.77 -1.10 -1.40
C LYS A 105 -13.41 -1.50 -0.84
N ILE A 106 -13.37 -1.92 0.42
CA ILE A 106 -12.17 -2.40 1.11
C ILE A 106 -11.59 -3.60 0.34
N GLU A 107 -12.39 -4.61 0.03
CA GLU A 107 -11.97 -5.80 -0.71
C GLU A 107 -11.37 -5.44 -2.10
N LYS A 108 -11.99 -4.49 -2.81
CA LYS A 108 -11.45 -4.01 -4.10
C LYS A 108 -10.12 -3.30 -3.95
N LEU A 109 -9.95 -2.50 -2.90
CA LEU A 109 -8.68 -1.83 -2.61
C LEU A 109 -7.60 -2.84 -2.22
N GLU A 110 -7.92 -3.84 -1.40
CA GLU A 110 -6.99 -4.90 -1.02
C GLU A 110 -6.49 -5.67 -2.25
N LYS A 111 -7.39 -6.06 -3.15
CA LYS A 111 -7.02 -6.72 -4.43
C LYS A 111 -6.16 -5.85 -5.33
N GLN A 112 -6.38 -4.52 -5.32
CA GLN A 112 -5.54 -3.59 -6.08
C GLN A 112 -4.14 -3.45 -5.48
N ILE A 113 -4.06 -3.41 -4.15
CA ILE A 113 -2.81 -3.35 -3.39
C ILE A 113 -1.99 -4.62 -3.62
N GLU A 114 -2.62 -5.80 -3.55
CA GLU A 114 -1.99 -7.10 -3.79
C GLU A 114 -1.36 -7.18 -5.17
N LYS A 115 -2.13 -6.91 -6.23
CA LYS A 115 -1.62 -6.92 -7.61
C LYS A 115 -0.49 -5.92 -7.84
N LEU A 116 -0.56 -4.75 -7.21
CA LEU A 116 0.47 -3.73 -7.35
C LEU A 116 1.75 -4.14 -6.61
N ALA A 117 1.63 -4.78 -5.44
CA ALA A 117 2.75 -5.31 -4.69
C ALA A 117 3.46 -6.43 -5.47
N GLU A 118 2.71 -7.37 -6.04
CA GLU A 118 3.22 -8.44 -6.91
C GLU A 118 3.98 -7.87 -8.11
N SER A 119 3.39 -6.89 -8.82
CA SER A 119 4.08 -6.22 -9.95
C SER A 119 5.38 -5.53 -9.54
N ILE A 120 5.45 -4.95 -8.33
CA ILE A 120 6.66 -4.33 -7.82
C ILE A 120 7.73 -5.39 -7.53
N GLU A 121 7.34 -6.53 -6.96
CA GLU A 121 8.23 -7.66 -6.69
C GLU A 121 8.82 -8.22 -7.98
N ASP A 122 8.00 -8.45 -9.00
CA ASP A 122 8.43 -8.88 -10.33
C ASP A 122 9.48 -7.93 -10.93
N TYR A 123 9.24 -6.62 -10.86
CA TYR A 123 10.20 -5.63 -11.35
C TYR A 123 11.51 -5.64 -10.55
N LYS A 124 11.45 -5.82 -9.23
CA LYS A 124 12.65 -5.91 -8.37
C LYS A 124 13.47 -7.15 -8.70
N GLU A 125 12.82 -8.29 -8.93
CA GLU A 125 13.51 -9.49 -9.39
C GLU A 125 14.17 -9.29 -10.77
N GLU A 126 13.48 -8.63 -11.69
CA GLU A 126 14.03 -8.35 -13.02
C GLU A 126 15.27 -7.45 -12.93
N ILE A 127 15.24 -6.43 -12.08
CA ILE A 127 16.41 -5.58 -11.79
C ILE A 127 17.55 -6.42 -11.22
N ALA A 128 17.29 -7.24 -10.19
CA ALA A 128 18.31 -8.07 -9.56
C ALA A 128 18.97 -9.06 -10.54
N LYS A 129 18.18 -9.62 -11.47
CA LYS A 129 18.69 -10.49 -12.56
C LYS A 129 19.59 -9.71 -13.52
N ILE A 130 19.22 -8.47 -13.86
CA ILE A 130 20.04 -7.61 -14.73
C ILE A 130 21.35 -7.25 -14.02
N ASP A 131 21.32 -6.88 -12.75
CA ASP A 131 22.51 -6.52 -11.99
C ASP A 131 23.51 -7.71 -11.91
N GLN A 132 22.99 -8.94 -11.74
CA GLN A 132 23.82 -10.15 -11.78
C GLN A 132 24.44 -10.46 -13.14
N MET A 133 23.84 -9.99 -14.25
CA MET A 133 24.40 -10.19 -15.60
C MET A 133 25.45 -9.14 -15.97
N VAL A 134 25.45 -7.99 -15.30
CA VAL A 134 26.36 -6.87 -15.55
C VAL A 134 27.62 -6.95 -14.65
N GLN A 135 27.53 -7.67 -13.52
CA GLN A 135 28.69 -8.02 -12.66
C GLN A 135 29.58 -9.10 -13.29
#